data_AF-A0A8H5VTM5-F1
#
_entry.id   AF-A0A8H5VTM5-F1
#
_cell.length_a   1.000
_cell.length_b   1.000
_cell.length_c   1.000
_cell.angle_alpha   90.00
_cell.angle_beta   90.00
_cell.angle_gamma   90.00
#
_symmetry.space_group_name_H-M   'P 1'
#
loop_
_entity.id
_entity.type
_entity.pdbx_description
1 polymer ?
#
loop_
_entity_poly.entity_id
_entity_poly.type
_entity_poly.pdbx_seq_one_letter_code
_entity_poly.pdbx_strand_id
1 'polypeptide(L)'
;MRTRSNYYYDHYEGLFYDDGFVYEDPDFPSVNHEAQRELMSYSEGRFNGYPTREDVRERAQNYSKSIFASYQQLNKILERHEATIQRRWMKKPRQQRLQILLKNWPDMPHAVDRHEHGSKLKDHFMWPIVNQEDLSGHKLMLLLLNARGRLIPPAFAAVDYEGLWFGKATKGLHPEFLHHHTVIMHGATNAEEYGKLIHWDSHPDAEERVRNRRQFLPGDALLVLEVQERLMKFLVDCCHQILHEIPPDAMISDEYPIQPEPTLKTDSDASGFVSLAAITAEAPYKRPAGLDLSHLLKVLEARILAAEDHIWSLREDPAYFSEQFREI
;
A
#
# COMPACT_ATOMS: atom_id res chain seq x y z
N MET A 1 -21.73 -8.35 -10.39
CA MET A 1 -20.45 -7.89 -9.80
C MET A 1 -19.32 -8.34 -10.73
N ARG A 2 -18.77 -7.42 -11.52
CA ARG A 2 -17.61 -7.70 -12.38
C ARG A 2 -16.38 -7.75 -11.48
N THR A 3 -15.84 -8.93 -11.27
CA THR A 3 -14.48 -9.14 -10.76
C THR A 3 -13.53 -8.36 -11.66
N ARG A 4 -12.76 -7.42 -11.10
CA ARG A 4 -11.69 -6.73 -11.84
C ARG A 4 -10.72 -7.82 -12.32
N SER A 5 -10.63 -8.00 -13.64
CA SER A 5 -9.70 -8.92 -14.28
C SER A 5 -8.28 -8.69 -13.76
N ASN A 6 -7.52 -9.77 -13.62
CA ASN A 6 -6.10 -9.69 -13.32
C ASN A 6 -5.39 -9.16 -14.57
N TYR A 7 -5.25 -7.83 -14.65
CA TYR A 7 -4.50 -7.13 -15.69
C TYR A 7 -3.09 -7.69 -15.95
N TYR A 8 -2.52 -8.46 -15.00
CA TYR A 8 -1.19 -9.05 -15.13
C TYR A 8 -1.17 -10.40 -15.87
N TYR A 9 -2.25 -11.20 -15.82
CA TYR A 9 -2.37 -12.40 -16.67
C TYR A 9 -2.78 -12.00 -18.10
N ASP A 10 -3.68 -11.02 -18.23
CA ASP A 10 -4.07 -10.46 -19.54
C ASP A 10 -2.87 -9.82 -20.27
N HIS A 11 -1.89 -9.25 -19.54
CA HIS A 11 -0.71 -8.61 -20.16
C HIS A 11 0.27 -9.59 -20.80
N TYR A 12 0.30 -10.85 -20.35
CA TYR A 12 1.12 -11.91 -20.94
C TYR A 12 0.35 -12.77 -21.96
N GLU A 13 -0.99 -12.76 -21.94
CA GLU A 13 -1.81 -13.26 -23.05
C GLU A 13 -1.79 -12.33 -24.27
N GLY A 14 -1.46 -11.05 -24.09
CA GLY A 14 -1.38 -10.04 -25.16
C GLY A 14 -0.08 -9.99 -25.97
N LEU A 15 0.75 -11.03 -25.97
CA LEU A 15 1.88 -11.14 -26.92
C LEU A 15 1.40 -11.77 -28.23
N PHE A 16 0.47 -11.10 -28.92
CA PHE A 16 0.22 -11.34 -30.33
C PHE A 16 0.75 -10.18 -31.16
N TYR A 17 1.45 -10.57 -32.21
CA TYR A 17 2.17 -9.75 -33.16
C TYR A 17 1.33 -8.57 -33.67
N ASP A 18 1.95 -7.39 -33.68
CA ASP A 18 1.53 -6.27 -34.52
C ASP A 18 1.81 -6.67 -35.98
N ASP A 19 0.87 -7.38 -36.58
CA ASP A 19 0.67 -7.30 -38.03
C ASP A 19 -0.83 -7.36 -38.28
N GLY A 20 -1.37 -6.25 -38.77
CA GLY A 20 -2.79 -5.96 -38.76
C GLY A 20 -3.62 -6.97 -39.54
N PHE A 21 -4.43 -7.77 -38.83
CA PHE A 21 -5.67 -8.32 -39.37
C PHE A 21 -6.72 -8.38 -38.25
N VAL A 22 -7.77 -7.59 -38.43
CA VAL A 22 -9.03 -7.72 -37.69
C VAL A 22 -9.75 -8.96 -38.24
N TYR A 23 -10.07 -9.92 -37.37
CA TYR A 23 -11.17 -10.85 -37.61
C TYR A 23 -11.93 -11.08 -36.30
N GLU A 24 -13.23 -10.79 -36.34
CA GLU A 24 -14.20 -11.06 -35.28
C GLU A 24 -14.72 -12.52 -35.34
N ASP A 25 -15.01 -13.05 -34.14
CA ASP A 25 -16.00 -14.10 -33.78
C ASP A 25 -15.76 -15.55 -34.30
N PRO A 26 -16.48 -16.61 -33.83
CA PRO A 26 -17.35 -16.82 -32.67
C PRO A 26 -17.21 -18.26 -32.11
N ASP A 27 -16.39 -18.56 -31.11
CA ASP A 27 -16.42 -19.82 -30.32
C ASP A 27 -15.12 -19.88 -29.52
N PHE A 28 -15.15 -19.56 -28.22
CA PHE A 28 -13.99 -19.69 -27.32
C PHE A 28 -13.49 -21.15 -27.33
N PRO A 29 -12.33 -21.49 -27.93
CA PRO A 29 -11.65 -22.71 -27.60
C PRO A 29 -10.90 -22.43 -26.31
N SER A 30 -11.15 -23.23 -25.27
CA SER A 30 -10.41 -23.22 -24.01
C SER A 30 -8.94 -22.88 -24.21
N VAL A 31 -8.46 -21.83 -23.53
CA VAL A 31 -7.03 -21.49 -23.45
C VAL A 31 -6.26 -22.78 -23.16
N ASN A 32 -5.46 -23.24 -24.12
CA ASN A 32 -4.70 -24.49 -23.97
C ASN A 32 -3.52 -24.22 -23.02
N HIS A 33 -3.82 -24.28 -21.73
CA HIS A 33 -2.87 -24.09 -20.65
C HIS A 33 -1.72 -25.11 -20.67
N GLU A 34 -1.92 -26.28 -21.29
CA GLU A 34 -0.85 -27.29 -21.46
C GLU A 34 0.17 -26.86 -22.50
N ALA A 35 -0.26 -26.33 -23.66
CA ALA A 35 0.66 -25.82 -24.68
C ALA A 35 1.45 -24.60 -24.18
N GLN A 36 0.83 -23.73 -23.38
CA GLN A 36 1.53 -22.62 -22.72
C GLN A 36 2.49 -23.11 -21.62
N ARG A 37 2.13 -24.14 -20.85
CA ARG A 37 3.02 -24.79 -19.87
C ARG A 37 4.23 -25.43 -20.55
N GLU A 38 4.05 -26.13 -21.66
CA GLU A 38 5.15 -26.70 -22.44
C GLU A 38 6.08 -25.59 -22.94
N LEU A 39 5.55 -24.55 -23.59
CA LEU A 39 6.35 -23.44 -24.11
C LEU A 39 7.15 -22.70 -23.02
N MET A 40 6.56 -22.55 -21.82
CA MET A 40 7.18 -21.87 -20.68
C MET A 40 8.18 -22.76 -19.94
N SER A 41 7.97 -24.08 -19.88
CA SER A 41 8.93 -25.04 -19.32
C SER A 41 10.23 -25.12 -20.12
N TYR A 42 10.17 -24.88 -21.44
CA TYR A 42 11.36 -24.78 -22.30
C TYR A 42 12.20 -23.52 -22.03
N SER A 43 11.70 -22.57 -21.25
CA SER A 43 12.37 -21.30 -20.94
C SER A 43 13.15 -21.30 -19.63
N GLU A 44 13.04 -22.36 -18.82
CA GLU A 44 13.80 -22.55 -17.57
C GLU A 44 15.30 -22.72 -17.87
N GLY A 45 15.98 -21.60 -18.12
CA GLY A 45 17.44 -21.54 -18.26
C GLY A 45 17.99 -20.67 -19.38
N ARG A 46 17.17 -19.98 -20.20
CA ARG A 46 17.68 -19.14 -21.31
C ARG A 46 16.89 -17.87 -21.56
N PHE A 47 16.75 -16.98 -20.57
CA PHE A 47 16.42 -15.58 -20.84
C PHE A 47 17.24 -14.67 -19.93
N ASN A 48 18.25 -14.00 -20.50
CA ASN A 48 18.96 -12.90 -19.85
C ASN A 48 17.93 -11.83 -19.43
N GLY A 49 17.70 -11.64 -18.14
CA GLY A 49 16.92 -10.52 -17.62
C GLY A 49 15.83 -10.85 -16.59
N TYR A 50 15.43 -12.12 -16.42
CA TYR A 50 14.48 -12.51 -15.36
C TYR A 50 15.22 -12.96 -14.09
N PRO A 51 14.69 -12.64 -12.88
CA PRO A 51 15.34 -13.02 -11.63
C PRO A 51 15.28 -14.53 -11.41
N THR A 52 16.29 -15.07 -10.75
CA THR A 52 16.28 -16.47 -10.31
C THR A 52 15.46 -16.62 -9.03
N ARG A 53 15.08 -17.86 -8.70
CA ARG A 53 14.38 -18.18 -7.45
C ARG A 53 15.23 -17.79 -6.23
N GLU A 54 16.53 -18.02 -6.33
CA GLU A 54 17.52 -17.70 -5.31
C GLU A 54 17.65 -16.19 -5.13
N ASP A 55 17.72 -15.41 -6.22
CA ASP A 55 17.77 -13.95 -6.17
C ASP A 55 16.53 -13.36 -5.48
N VAL A 56 15.33 -13.76 -5.92
CA VAL A 56 14.07 -13.31 -5.30
C VAL A 56 14.03 -13.69 -3.82
N ARG A 57 14.44 -14.92 -3.46
CA ARG A 57 14.47 -15.39 -2.07
C ARG A 57 15.44 -14.56 -1.23
N GLU A 58 16.64 -14.30 -1.73
CA GLU A 58 17.66 -13.53 -1.03
C GLU A 58 17.21 -12.08 -0.82
N ARG A 59 16.75 -11.40 -1.89
CA ARG A 59 16.25 -10.02 -1.82
C ARG A 59 15.08 -9.90 -0.85
N ALA A 60 14.07 -10.77 -0.98
CA ALA A 60 12.91 -10.74 -0.11
C ALA A 60 13.30 -10.97 1.36
N GLN A 61 14.19 -11.91 1.65
CA GLN A 61 14.68 -12.15 3.02
C GLN A 61 15.48 -10.97 3.57
N ASN A 62 16.33 -10.35 2.75
CA ASN A 62 17.12 -9.19 3.15
C ASN A 62 16.22 -8.00 3.47
N TYR A 63 15.24 -7.70 2.61
CA TYR A 63 14.24 -6.67 2.88
C TYR A 63 13.46 -6.98 4.15
N SER A 64 12.91 -8.19 4.31
CA SER A 64 12.12 -8.56 5.49
C SER A 64 12.91 -8.39 6.80
N LYS A 65 14.18 -8.82 6.84
CA LYS A 65 15.05 -8.61 8.01
C LYS A 65 15.25 -7.13 8.31
N SER A 66 15.55 -6.34 7.28
CA SER A 66 15.79 -4.88 7.38
C SER A 66 14.53 -4.12 7.83
N ILE A 67 13.37 -4.48 7.27
CA ILE A 67 12.05 -3.93 7.62
C ILE A 67 11.72 -4.22 9.08
N PHE A 68 11.84 -5.47 9.53
CA PHE A 68 11.51 -5.84 10.90
C PHE A 68 12.48 -5.25 11.92
N ALA A 69 13.77 -5.15 11.60
CA ALA A 69 14.74 -4.47 12.45
C ALA A 69 14.39 -2.98 12.62
N SER A 70 14.11 -2.30 11.50
CA SER A 70 13.69 -0.88 11.51
C SER A 70 12.36 -0.69 12.23
N TYR A 71 11.40 -1.61 12.06
CA TYR A 71 10.12 -1.62 12.77
C TYR A 71 10.30 -1.76 14.27
N GLN A 72 11.10 -2.73 14.73
CA GLN A 72 11.35 -2.92 16.16
C GLN A 72 12.01 -1.68 16.78
N GLN A 73 12.95 -1.07 16.06
CA GLN A 73 13.58 0.17 16.51
C GLN A 73 12.56 1.32 16.59
N LEU A 74 11.79 1.55 15.52
CA LEU A 74 10.77 2.60 15.48
C LEU A 74 9.72 2.41 16.58
N ASN A 75 9.21 1.18 16.72
CA ASN A 75 8.23 0.82 17.73
C ASN A 75 8.73 1.14 19.14
N LYS A 76 9.94 0.69 19.50
CA LYS A 76 10.55 0.97 20.81
C LYS A 76 10.78 2.46 21.06
N ILE A 77 11.17 3.21 20.04
CA ILE A 77 11.32 4.67 20.11
C ILE A 77 9.96 5.31 20.41
N LEU A 78 8.89 4.94 19.69
CA LEU A 78 7.57 5.53 19.89
C LEU A 78 6.94 5.16 21.23
N GLU A 79 7.12 3.92 21.69
CA GLU A 79 6.68 3.49 23.02
C GLU A 79 7.22 4.39 24.14
N ARG A 80 8.43 4.94 23.99
CA ARG A 80 9.11 5.74 25.03
C ARG A 80 9.02 7.25 24.79
N HIS A 81 9.01 7.68 23.53
CA HIS A 81 9.28 9.07 23.16
C HIS A 81 8.23 9.71 22.25
N GLU A 82 7.13 9.05 21.89
CA GLU A 82 6.15 9.58 20.95
C GLU A 82 5.61 10.96 21.38
N ALA A 83 5.30 11.16 22.67
CA ALA A 83 4.83 12.46 23.16
C ALA A 83 5.87 13.58 23.01
N THR A 84 7.15 13.25 23.20
CA THR A 84 8.26 14.18 23.01
C THR A 84 8.46 14.49 21.52
N ILE A 85 8.38 13.47 20.66
CA ILE A 85 8.44 13.62 19.19
C ILE A 85 7.33 14.54 18.71
N GLN A 86 6.07 14.28 19.09
CA GLN A 86 4.93 15.11 18.72
C GLN A 86 5.14 16.57 19.15
N ARG A 87 5.52 16.79 20.42
CA ARG A 87 5.77 18.14 20.95
C ARG A 87 6.89 18.87 20.21
N ARG A 88 8.01 18.20 19.93
CA ARG A 88 9.16 18.79 19.23
C ARG A 88 8.83 19.08 17.77
N TRP A 89 8.17 18.15 17.09
CA TRP A 89 7.78 18.31 15.68
C TRP A 89 6.83 19.48 15.48
N MET A 90 5.78 19.57 16.31
CA MET A 90 4.81 20.67 16.26
C MET A 90 5.46 22.04 16.50
N LYS A 91 6.48 22.12 17.36
CA LYS A 91 7.20 23.38 17.64
C LYS A 91 8.17 23.83 16.54
N LYS A 92 8.68 22.90 15.71
CA LYS A 92 9.63 23.25 14.63
C LYS A 92 8.93 24.02 13.51
N PRO A 93 9.48 25.11 12.96
CA PRO A 93 8.93 25.75 11.76
C PRO A 93 9.06 24.82 10.54
N ARG A 94 8.22 25.05 9.51
CA ARG A 94 8.18 24.23 8.28
C ARG A 94 9.57 24.04 7.65
N GLN A 95 10.39 25.09 7.61
CA GLN A 95 11.75 25.02 7.04
C GLN A 95 12.66 24.05 7.80
N GLN A 96 12.60 24.01 9.14
CA GLN A 96 13.39 23.06 9.93
C GLN A 96 12.89 21.62 9.77
N ARG A 97 11.57 21.43 9.64
CA ARG A 97 11.01 20.11 9.31
C ARG A 97 11.51 19.64 7.97
N LEU A 98 11.45 20.51 6.96
CA LEU A 98 11.95 20.20 5.63
C LEU A 98 13.44 19.85 5.63
N GLN A 99 14.27 20.57 6.40
CA GLN A 99 15.68 20.22 6.57
C GLN A 99 15.88 18.81 7.15
N ILE A 100 15.08 18.42 8.15
CA ILE A 100 15.14 17.05 8.71
C ILE A 100 14.73 16.03 7.64
N LEU A 101 13.65 16.29 6.90
CA LEU A 101 13.15 15.40 5.86
C LEU A 101 14.18 15.22 4.73
N LEU A 102 14.72 16.32 4.18
CA LEU A 102 15.68 16.31 3.09
C LEU A 102 17.05 15.76 3.50
N LYS A 103 17.44 15.90 4.77
CA LYS A 103 18.67 15.27 5.28
C LYS A 103 18.59 13.74 5.22
N ASN A 104 17.41 13.18 5.47
CA ASN A 104 17.18 11.73 5.47
C ASN A 104 16.60 11.22 4.13
N TRP A 105 16.20 12.13 3.24
CA TRP A 105 15.71 11.84 1.89
C TRP A 105 16.03 13.01 0.95
N PRO A 106 17.27 13.09 0.42
CA PRO A 106 17.74 14.24 -0.35
C PRO A 106 16.87 14.58 -1.57
N ASP A 107 16.43 13.58 -2.31
CA ASP A 107 15.63 13.73 -3.53
C ASP A 107 14.13 13.52 -3.25
N MET A 108 13.61 14.14 -2.18
CA MET A 108 12.19 13.98 -1.82
C MET A 108 11.32 14.72 -2.85
N PRO A 109 10.39 14.04 -3.54
CA PRO A 109 9.61 14.67 -4.60
C PRO A 109 8.62 15.70 -4.03
N HIS A 110 8.25 16.67 -4.85
CA HIS A 110 7.08 17.51 -4.58
C HIS A 110 5.79 16.76 -4.99
N ALA A 111 4.67 17.07 -4.35
CA ALA A 111 3.37 16.48 -4.65
C ALA A 111 2.91 16.75 -6.09
N VAL A 112 3.26 17.93 -6.64
CA VAL A 112 2.89 18.37 -8.00
C VAL A 112 3.69 17.67 -9.11
N ASP A 113 4.93 17.27 -8.81
CA ASP A 113 5.84 16.60 -9.77
C ASP A 113 5.31 15.23 -10.22
N ARG A 114 4.27 14.71 -9.56
CA ARG A 114 3.62 13.43 -9.86
C ARG A 114 2.76 13.47 -11.11
N HIS A 115 2.24 14.63 -11.47
CA HIS A 115 1.29 14.79 -12.59
C HIS A 115 1.95 15.32 -13.85
N GLU A 116 3.06 16.07 -13.73
CA GLU A 116 3.54 16.87 -14.86
C GLU A 116 4.47 16.16 -15.83
N HIS A 117 5.02 14.99 -15.49
CA HIS A 117 5.95 14.33 -16.40
C HIS A 117 5.74 12.83 -16.38
N GLY A 118 5.71 12.21 -17.56
CA GLY A 118 6.02 10.80 -17.79
C GLY A 118 7.47 10.50 -17.43
N SER A 119 7.84 10.84 -16.19
CA SER A 119 9.12 10.65 -15.56
C SER A 119 9.42 9.16 -15.59
N LYS A 120 10.48 8.79 -16.31
CA LYS A 120 10.97 7.40 -16.42
C LYS A 120 11.63 6.93 -15.12
N LEU A 121 11.62 7.72 -14.05
CA LEU A 121 12.30 7.40 -12.80
C LEU A 121 11.35 6.63 -11.87
N LYS A 122 11.63 5.33 -11.74
CA LYS A 122 11.04 4.38 -10.79
C LYS A 122 10.72 5.05 -9.44
N ASP A 123 11.65 5.84 -8.90
CA ASP A 123 11.56 6.52 -7.61
C ASP A 123 10.32 7.41 -7.41
N HIS A 124 9.82 8.06 -8.47
CA HIS A 124 8.63 8.94 -8.36
C HIS A 124 7.35 8.14 -8.11
N PHE A 125 7.32 6.88 -8.54
CA PHE A 125 6.17 6.00 -8.38
C PHE A 125 6.24 5.14 -7.12
N MET A 126 7.44 4.89 -6.59
CA MET A 126 7.66 3.98 -5.46
C MET A 126 7.13 4.54 -4.14
N TRP A 127 7.21 5.85 -3.90
CA TRP A 127 6.85 6.45 -2.60
C TRP A 127 5.81 7.56 -2.70
N PRO A 128 4.57 7.25 -3.13
CA PRO A 128 3.51 8.25 -3.33
C PRO A 128 3.04 8.94 -2.04
N ILE A 129 3.44 8.46 -0.87
CA ILE A 129 3.12 9.12 0.41
C ILE A 129 4.31 9.93 0.96
N VAL A 130 5.47 9.89 0.30
CA VAL A 130 6.66 10.64 0.74
C VAL A 130 6.81 11.86 -0.14
N ASN A 131 6.41 13.03 0.36
CA ASN A 131 6.59 14.31 -0.34
C ASN A 131 6.78 15.48 0.63
N GLN A 132 7.37 16.55 0.11
CA GLN A 132 7.73 17.71 0.91
C GLN A 132 6.50 18.46 1.44
N GLU A 133 5.45 18.61 0.65
CA GLU A 133 4.26 19.39 0.99
C GLU A 133 3.55 18.82 2.22
N ASP A 134 3.31 17.52 2.18
CA ASP A 134 2.58 16.78 3.20
C ASP A 134 3.42 16.56 4.46
N LEU A 135 4.63 16.02 4.30
CA LEU A 135 5.44 15.63 5.46
C LEU A 135 6.03 16.82 6.19
N SER A 136 6.27 17.97 5.54
CA SER A 136 6.68 19.19 6.25
C SER A 136 5.54 19.85 7.04
N GLY A 137 4.31 19.34 6.87
CA GLY A 137 3.15 19.68 7.70
C GLY A 137 3.30 19.28 9.16
N HIS A 138 2.38 19.77 10.00
CA HIS A 138 2.38 19.47 11.43
C HIS A 138 1.88 18.05 11.73
N LYS A 139 0.95 17.55 10.90
CA LYS A 139 0.08 16.41 11.22
C LYS A 139 0.49 15.11 10.51
N LEU A 140 0.67 15.14 9.19
CA LEU A 140 0.80 13.92 8.37
C LEU A 140 2.04 13.09 8.71
N MET A 141 3.18 13.74 8.98
CA MET A 141 4.38 13.05 9.48
C MET A 141 4.14 12.31 10.80
N LEU A 142 3.36 12.90 11.72
CA LEU A 142 3.07 12.29 13.03
C LEU A 142 2.07 11.13 12.89
N LEU A 143 1.07 11.26 12.00
CA LEU A 143 0.18 10.15 11.66
C LEU A 143 0.97 8.96 11.08
N LEU A 144 1.88 9.25 10.14
CA LEU A 144 2.70 8.24 9.49
C LEU A 144 3.59 7.49 10.48
N LEU A 145 4.27 8.23 11.37
CA LEU A 145 5.07 7.64 12.44
C LEU A 145 4.23 6.73 13.33
N ASN A 146 3.08 7.22 13.82
CA ASN A 146 2.19 6.43 14.66
C ASN A 146 1.74 5.15 13.95
N ALA A 147 1.24 5.26 12.72
CA ALA A 147 0.75 4.11 11.97
C ALA A 147 1.87 3.06 11.78
N ARG A 148 3.04 3.47 11.27
CA ARG A 148 4.13 2.58 10.90
C ARG A 148 4.92 2.03 12.09
N GLY A 149 4.90 2.70 13.23
CA GLY A 149 5.55 2.21 14.45
C GLY A 149 4.64 1.41 15.38
N ARG A 150 3.30 1.51 15.26
CA ARG A 150 2.35 0.79 16.13
C ARG A 150 1.73 -0.46 15.50
N LEU A 151 1.82 -0.63 14.18
CA LEU A 151 1.35 -1.83 13.47
C LEU A 151 2.51 -2.54 12.78
N ILE A 152 2.46 -3.88 12.77
CA ILE A 152 3.50 -4.70 12.14
C ILE A 152 3.55 -4.46 10.61
N PRO A 153 4.73 -4.58 9.97
CA PRO A 153 4.89 -4.30 8.53
C PRO A 153 3.92 -5.04 7.60
N PRO A 154 3.60 -6.34 7.83
CA PRO A 154 2.64 -7.08 7.01
C PRO A 154 1.24 -6.46 6.93
N ALA A 155 0.83 -5.67 7.93
CA ALA A 155 -0.47 -5.01 7.94
C ALA A 155 -0.61 -3.97 6.82
N PHE A 156 0.51 -3.43 6.32
CA PHE A 156 0.52 -2.39 5.28
C PHE A 156 0.72 -2.93 3.87
N ALA A 157 1.02 -4.22 3.69
CA ALA A 157 1.41 -4.78 2.39
C ALA A 157 0.39 -4.48 1.27
N ALA A 158 -0.91 -4.58 1.56
CA ALA A 158 -1.96 -4.28 0.59
C ALA A 158 -2.05 -2.77 0.26
N VAL A 159 -1.94 -1.90 1.27
CA VAL A 159 -2.04 -0.45 1.07
C VAL A 159 -0.83 0.09 0.34
N ASP A 160 0.36 -0.44 0.66
CA ASP A 160 1.60 -0.11 -0.05
C ASP A 160 1.54 -0.57 -1.50
N TYR A 161 0.97 -1.75 -1.75
CA TYR A 161 0.75 -2.26 -3.10
C TYR A 161 -0.22 -1.41 -3.92
N GLU A 162 -1.37 -1.05 -3.35
CA GLU A 162 -2.35 -0.18 -4.01
C GLU A 162 -1.75 1.21 -4.28
N GLY A 163 -0.86 1.70 -3.42
CA GLY A 163 -0.10 2.94 -3.65
C GLY A 163 0.74 2.91 -4.94
N LEU A 164 1.23 1.74 -5.34
CA LEU A 164 2.02 1.56 -6.57
C LEU A 164 1.16 1.51 -7.84
N TRP A 165 -0.18 1.48 -7.73
CA TRP A 165 -1.08 1.29 -8.86
C TRP A 165 -0.81 2.26 -10.00
N PHE A 166 -0.61 3.54 -9.71
CA PHE A 166 -0.38 4.55 -10.76
C PHE A 166 0.88 4.24 -11.57
N GLY A 167 2.00 3.93 -10.90
CA GLY A 167 3.24 3.56 -11.57
C GLY A 167 3.11 2.28 -12.39
N LYS A 168 2.33 1.30 -11.94
CA LYS A 168 2.05 0.09 -12.71
C LYS A 168 1.15 0.37 -13.92
N ALA A 169 0.09 1.16 -13.74
CA ALA A 169 -0.87 1.49 -14.79
C ALA A 169 -0.23 2.32 -15.92
N THR A 170 0.71 3.20 -15.59
CA THR A 170 1.45 4.01 -16.57
C THR A 170 2.70 3.32 -17.12
N LYS A 171 2.99 2.07 -16.71
CA LYS A 171 4.21 1.34 -17.05
C LYS A 171 5.50 2.07 -16.61
N GLY A 172 5.42 2.89 -15.56
CA GLY A 172 6.58 3.45 -14.87
C GLY A 172 7.25 2.46 -13.91
N LEU A 173 6.48 1.47 -13.43
CA LEU A 173 6.95 0.35 -12.61
C LEU A 173 6.71 -0.97 -13.34
N HIS A 174 7.77 -1.75 -13.50
CA HIS A 174 7.73 -3.08 -14.12
C HIS A 174 8.09 -4.12 -13.06
N PRO A 175 7.10 -4.75 -12.40
CA PRO A 175 7.36 -5.84 -11.47
C PRO A 175 8.06 -6.99 -12.20
N GLU A 176 9.10 -7.53 -11.57
CA GLU A 176 9.87 -8.64 -12.13
C GLU A 176 9.03 -9.93 -12.18
N PHE A 177 9.16 -10.70 -13.25
CA PHE A 177 8.39 -11.92 -13.43
C PHE A 177 9.18 -13.16 -12.99
N LEU A 178 8.57 -13.95 -12.10
CA LEU A 178 9.04 -15.29 -11.74
C LEU A 178 7.84 -16.23 -11.73
N HIS A 179 7.87 -17.23 -12.61
CA HIS A 179 6.75 -18.15 -12.86
C HIS A 179 6.57 -19.16 -11.72
N HIS A 180 5.35 -19.65 -11.47
CA HIS A 180 5.03 -20.73 -10.49
C HIS A 180 5.40 -20.48 -9.02
N HIS A 181 5.51 -19.22 -8.60
CA HIS A 181 5.80 -18.90 -7.21
C HIS A 181 4.81 -17.92 -6.61
N THR A 182 4.67 -18.03 -5.30
CA THR A 182 3.86 -17.16 -4.44
C THR A 182 4.75 -16.63 -3.34
N VAL A 183 4.64 -15.35 -3.02
CA VAL A 183 5.33 -14.75 -1.87
C VAL A 183 4.34 -14.49 -0.75
N ILE A 184 4.68 -14.94 0.45
CA ILE A 184 3.88 -14.75 1.65
C ILE A 184 4.10 -13.34 2.20
N MET A 185 3.05 -12.52 2.15
CA MET A 185 3.05 -11.15 2.66
C MET A 185 2.00 -11.00 3.75
N HIS A 186 0.79 -11.51 3.52
CA HIS A 186 -0.30 -11.44 4.49
C HIS A 186 -0.22 -12.56 5.52
N GLY A 187 -0.53 -12.24 6.77
CA GLY A 187 -0.56 -13.18 7.89
C GLY A 187 0.81 -13.53 8.48
N ALA A 188 1.91 -13.05 7.88
CA ALA A 188 3.24 -13.20 8.45
C ALA A 188 3.35 -12.42 9.78
N THR A 189 4.06 -13.00 10.74
CA THR A 189 4.23 -12.41 12.08
C THR A 189 5.67 -12.00 12.37
N ASN A 190 6.62 -12.43 11.55
CA ASN A 190 8.05 -12.24 11.73
C ASN A 190 8.78 -12.13 10.38
N ALA A 191 10.07 -11.81 10.43
CA ALA A 191 10.91 -11.60 9.26
C ALA A 191 11.21 -12.87 8.44
N GLU A 192 11.07 -14.06 9.04
CA GLU A 192 11.31 -15.34 8.33
C GLU A 192 10.12 -15.74 7.47
N GLU A 193 8.91 -15.41 7.93
CA GLU A 193 7.65 -15.65 7.21
C GLU A 193 7.37 -14.58 6.15
N TYR A 194 7.63 -13.31 6.48
CA TYR A 194 7.34 -12.20 5.59
C TYR A 194 8.29 -12.21 4.40
N GLY A 195 7.77 -12.12 3.18
CA GLY A 195 8.57 -12.25 1.96
C GLY A 195 8.97 -13.69 1.62
N LYS A 196 8.44 -14.71 2.32
CA LYS A 196 8.80 -16.11 2.05
C LYS A 196 8.28 -16.56 0.68
N LEU A 197 9.21 -16.99 -0.18
CA LEU A 197 8.93 -17.53 -1.51
C LEU A 197 8.54 -19.01 -1.44
N ILE A 198 7.45 -19.39 -2.10
CA ILE A 198 6.90 -20.75 -2.13
C ILE A 198 6.62 -21.14 -3.59
N HIS A 199 7.04 -22.35 -3.98
CA HIS A 199 6.70 -22.96 -5.27
C HIS A 199 5.30 -23.57 -5.24
N TRP A 200 4.54 -23.47 -6.34
CA TRP A 200 3.17 -23.98 -6.39
C TRP A 200 3.07 -25.49 -6.17
N ASP A 201 4.00 -26.27 -6.73
CA ASP A 201 4.03 -27.72 -6.49
C ASP A 201 4.29 -28.11 -5.04
N SER A 202 4.91 -27.23 -4.24
CA SER A 202 5.16 -27.52 -2.82
C SER A 202 3.90 -27.35 -1.97
N HIS A 203 2.94 -26.51 -2.41
CA HIS A 203 1.71 -26.20 -1.68
C HIS A 203 0.53 -26.05 -2.65
N PRO A 204 -0.45 -26.97 -2.64
CA PRO A 204 -1.49 -27.05 -3.67
C PRO A 204 -2.40 -25.81 -3.74
N ASP A 205 -2.46 -24.99 -2.68
CA ASP A 205 -3.25 -23.76 -2.63
C ASP A 205 -2.43 -22.49 -2.93
N ALA A 206 -1.12 -22.60 -3.17
CA ALA A 206 -0.25 -21.44 -3.35
C ALA A 206 -0.62 -20.61 -4.60
N GLU A 207 -0.99 -21.27 -5.70
CA GLU A 207 -1.48 -20.61 -6.92
C GLU A 207 -2.80 -19.86 -6.65
N GLU A 208 -3.76 -20.55 -6.04
CA GLU A 208 -5.09 -20.01 -5.75
C GLU A 208 -4.99 -18.78 -4.83
N ARG A 209 -4.08 -18.80 -3.86
CA ARG A 209 -3.85 -17.65 -2.96
C ARG A 209 -3.47 -16.38 -3.73
N VAL A 210 -2.70 -16.48 -4.82
CA VAL A 210 -2.36 -15.32 -5.66
C VAL A 210 -3.55 -14.93 -6.53
N ARG A 211 -4.21 -15.92 -7.15
CA ARG A 211 -5.38 -15.69 -8.02
C ARG A 211 -6.50 -14.95 -7.28
N ASN A 212 -6.70 -15.28 -6.00
CA ASN A 212 -7.70 -14.65 -5.13
C ASN A 212 -7.16 -13.44 -4.35
N ARG A 213 -5.99 -12.90 -4.71
CA ARG A 213 -5.34 -11.73 -4.08
C ARG A 213 -5.14 -11.87 -2.55
N ARG A 214 -5.00 -13.10 -2.06
CA ARG A 214 -4.66 -13.40 -0.66
C ARG A 214 -3.17 -13.34 -0.39
N GLN A 215 -2.35 -13.50 -1.42
CA GLN A 215 -0.89 -13.40 -1.39
C GLN A 215 -0.40 -12.78 -2.70
N PHE A 216 0.93 -12.58 -2.81
CA PHE A 216 1.52 -11.76 -3.87
C PHE A 216 2.30 -12.59 -4.89
N LEU A 217 2.32 -12.08 -6.13
CA LEU A 217 3.31 -12.48 -7.12
C LEU A 217 4.71 -11.99 -6.67
N PRO A 218 5.79 -12.69 -7.06
CA PRO A 218 7.15 -12.33 -6.66
C PRO A 218 7.55 -10.88 -6.94
N GLY A 219 7.39 -10.39 -8.17
CA GLY A 219 7.77 -9.01 -8.51
C GLY A 219 6.96 -7.97 -7.75
N ASP A 220 5.67 -8.22 -7.55
CA ASP A 220 4.79 -7.32 -6.80
C ASP A 220 5.20 -7.26 -5.32
N ALA A 221 5.52 -8.41 -4.73
CA ALA A 221 6.02 -8.48 -3.36
C ALA A 221 7.35 -7.75 -3.20
N LEU A 222 8.29 -7.92 -4.13
CA LEU A 222 9.59 -7.25 -4.09
C LEU A 222 9.45 -5.72 -4.12
N LEU A 223 8.54 -5.18 -4.94
CA LEU A 223 8.26 -3.74 -4.94
C LEU A 223 7.72 -3.27 -3.58
N VAL A 224 6.76 -3.99 -3.00
CA VAL A 224 6.21 -3.65 -1.67
C VAL A 224 7.28 -3.69 -0.59
N LEU A 225 8.12 -4.73 -0.59
CA LEU A 225 9.22 -4.88 0.36
C LEU A 225 10.23 -3.74 0.23
N GLU A 226 10.62 -3.37 -0.99
CA GLU A 226 11.52 -2.23 -1.26
C GLU A 226 10.92 -0.90 -0.77
N VAL A 227 9.62 -0.68 -0.99
CA VAL A 227 8.91 0.50 -0.49
C VAL A 227 8.97 0.56 1.03
N GLN A 228 8.61 -0.53 1.69
CA GLN A 228 8.58 -0.61 3.15
C GLN A 228 9.96 -0.46 3.77
N GLU A 229 10.99 -1.08 3.20
CA GLU A 229 12.35 -1.00 3.74
C GLU A 229 12.83 0.46 3.82
N ARG A 230 12.79 1.17 2.68
CA ARG A 230 13.26 2.56 2.61
C ARG A 230 12.42 3.46 3.52
N LEU A 231 11.10 3.27 3.53
CA LEU A 231 10.20 4.04 4.37
C LEU A 231 10.48 3.86 5.87
N MET A 232 10.63 2.62 6.33
CA MET A 232 10.87 2.33 7.74
C MET A 232 12.20 2.90 8.22
N LYS A 233 13.26 2.75 7.43
CA LYS A 233 14.57 3.34 7.72
C LYS A 233 14.50 4.86 7.80
N PHE A 234 13.85 5.50 6.83
CA PHE A 234 13.63 6.94 6.80
C PHE A 234 12.92 7.46 8.07
N LEU A 235 11.90 6.74 8.56
CA LEU A 235 11.18 7.13 9.77
C LEU A 235 12.05 7.03 11.03
N VAL A 236 12.85 5.98 11.15
CA VAL A 236 13.83 5.83 12.23
C VAL A 236 14.86 6.97 12.20
N ASP A 237 15.40 7.29 11.04
CA ASP A 237 16.37 8.37 10.88
C ASP A 237 15.78 9.75 11.21
N CYS A 238 14.51 9.98 10.86
CA CYS A 238 13.78 11.17 11.28
C CYS A 238 13.64 11.25 12.81
N CYS A 239 13.31 10.14 13.48
CA CYS A 239 13.26 10.08 14.93
C CYS A 239 14.61 10.43 15.56
N HIS A 240 15.72 9.92 15.03
CA HIS A 240 17.06 10.27 15.50
C HIS A 240 17.35 11.78 15.39
N GLN A 241 16.95 12.43 14.29
CA GLN A 241 17.14 13.89 14.15
C GLN A 241 16.23 14.69 15.10
N ILE A 242 14.99 14.24 15.34
CA ILE A 242 14.05 14.92 16.26
C ILE A 242 14.53 14.79 17.71
N LEU A 243 15.09 13.63 18.06
CA LEU A 243 15.60 13.27 19.38
C LEU A 243 17.12 13.43 19.51
N HIS A 244 17.76 14.29 18.71
CA HIS A 244 19.23 14.45 18.61
C HIS A 244 20.00 14.67 19.93
N GLU A 245 19.32 14.99 21.03
CA GLU A 245 19.90 15.13 22.38
C GLU A 245 20.07 13.79 23.09
N ILE A 246 19.37 12.74 22.65
CA ILE A 246 19.39 11.40 23.24
C ILE A 246 20.27 10.52 22.32
N PRO A 247 21.28 9.82 22.83
CA PRO A 247 22.04 8.86 22.03
C PRO A 247 21.14 7.75 21.48
N PRO A 248 21.36 7.24 20.25
CA PRO A 248 20.51 6.21 19.65
C PRO A 248 20.29 4.97 20.53
N ASP A 249 21.35 4.48 21.19
CA ASP A 249 21.26 3.30 22.07
C ASP A 249 20.41 3.55 23.32
N ALA A 250 20.43 4.79 23.82
CA ALA A 250 19.62 5.20 24.97
C ALA A 250 18.14 5.42 24.60
N MET A 251 17.80 5.70 23.33
CA MET A 251 16.40 5.92 22.91
C MET A 251 15.52 4.66 23.03
N ILE A 252 16.12 3.48 23.06
CA ILE A 252 15.42 2.20 23.14
C ILE A 252 15.74 1.42 24.43
N SER A 253 16.55 2.01 25.32
CA SER A 253 16.94 1.38 26.58
C SER A 253 15.85 1.53 27.66
N ASP A 254 16.06 0.85 28.78
CA ASP A 254 15.16 0.93 29.94
C ASP A 254 15.38 2.21 30.79
N GLU A 255 16.30 3.08 30.38
CA GLU A 255 16.47 4.42 30.97
C GLU A 255 15.21 5.28 30.81
N TYR A 256 14.45 5.04 29.73
CA TYR A 256 13.19 5.71 29.47
C TYR A 256 12.03 4.71 29.58
N PRO A 257 11.08 4.93 30.49
CA PRO A 257 9.95 4.03 30.66
C PRO A 257 9.02 4.09 29.45
N ILE A 258 8.36 2.96 29.18
CA ILE A 258 7.26 2.89 28.20
C ILE A 258 6.12 3.80 28.67
N GLN A 259 5.57 4.59 27.74
CA GLN A 259 4.50 5.54 27.94
C GLN A 259 3.25 5.12 27.15
N PRO A 260 2.04 5.46 27.62
CA PRO A 260 0.82 5.22 26.87
C PRO A 260 0.84 5.98 25.54
N GLU A 261 0.14 5.45 24.53
CA GLU A 261 0.04 6.08 23.21
C GLU A 261 -0.59 7.48 23.34
N PRO A 262 0.12 8.57 22.97
CA PRO A 262 -0.39 9.92 23.10
C PRO A 262 -1.40 10.25 22.00
N THR A 263 -2.48 10.93 22.38
CA THR A 263 -3.48 11.43 21.42
C THR A 263 -2.90 12.58 20.60
N LEU A 264 -2.86 12.43 19.28
CA LEU A 264 -2.56 13.54 18.38
C LEU A 264 -3.78 14.47 18.33
N LYS A 265 -3.67 15.66 18.92
CA LYS A 265 -4.73 16.68 18.83
C LYS A 265 -4.93 17.06 17.38
N THR A 266 -6.14 16.90 16.88
CA THR A 266 -6.49 17.21 15.50
C THR A 266 -7.44 18.40 15.46
N ASP A 267 -7.33 19.27 14.45
CA ASP A 267 -8.16 20.48 14.33
C ASP A 267 -9.68 20.20 14.34
N SER A 268 -10.09 18.95 14.12
CA SER A 268 -11.47 18.46 14.29
C SER A 268 -12.01 18.54 15.71
N ASP A 269 -11.14 18.59 16.72
CA ASP A 269 -11.54 18.65 18.14
C ASP A 269 -12.22 19.99 18.48
N ALA A 270 -12.10 21.00 17.61
CA ALA A 270 -12.69 22.32 17.80
C ALA A 270 -14.07 22.52 17.11
N SER A 271 -14.38 21.76 16.05
CA SER A 271 -15.59 21.97 15.23
C SER A 271 -16.53 20.76 15.15
N GLY A 272 -16.09 19.56 15.57
CA GLY A 272 -16.89 18.33 15.51
C GLY A 272 -17.14 17.79 14.09
N PHE A 273 -16.78 18.53 13.04
CA PHE A 273 -16.92 18.13 11.64
C PHE A 273 -15.55 17.95 10.98
N VAL A 274 -15.22 16.71 10.63
CA VAL A 274 -14.07 16.41 9.77
C VAL A 274 -14.51 16.52 8.32
N SER A 275 -13.90 17.43 7.55
CA SER A 275 -14.15 17.52 6.11
C SER A 275 -13.75 16.22 5.41
N LEU A 276 -14.55 15.75 4.45
CA LEU A 276 -14.22 14.59 3.61
C LEU A 276 -12.85 14.75 2.94
N ALA A 277 -12.49 15.98 2.54
CA ALA A 277 -11.17 16.26 1.97
C ALA A 277 -10.03 15.98 2.96
N ALA A 278 -10.23 16.31 4.24
CA ALA A 278 -9.25 16.03 5.30
C ALA A 278 -9.15 14.52 5.59
N ILE A 279 -10.28 13.79 5.58
CA ILE A 279 -10.28 12.32 5.72
C ILE A 279 -9.47 11.69 4.59
N THR A 280 -9.73 12.09 3.34
CA THR A 280 -9.05 11.56 2.15
C THR A 280 -7.56 11.90 2.16
N ALA A 281 -7.18 13.14 2.49
CA ALA A 281 -5.78 13.54 2.54
C ALA A 281 -4.98 12.82 3.63
N GLU A 282 -5.62 12.48 4.75
CA GLU A 282 -4.96 11.79 5.87
C GLU A 282 -4.92 10.26 5.71
N ALA A 283 -5.80 9.69 4.88
CA ALA A 283 -5.95 8.24 4.75
C ALA A 283 -4.64 7.49 4.45
N PRO A 284 -3.75 7.96 3.55
CA PRO A 284 -2.49 7.26 3.24
C PRO A 284 -1.47 7.24 4.39
N TYR A 285 -1.65 8.12 5.38
CA TYR A 285 -0.77 8.30 6.53
C TYR A 285 -1.30 7.61 7.78
N LYS A 286 -2.52 7.08 7.74
CA LYS A 286 -3.17 6.41 8.87
C LYS A 286 -2.99 4.89 8.79
N ARG A 287 -3.38 4.23 9.87
CA ARG A 287 -3.51 2.78 9.91
C ARG A 287 -4.49 2.33 8.81
N PRO A 288 -4.21 1.22 8.09
CA PRO A 288 -5.15 0.67 7.12
C PRO A 288 -6.51 0.49 7.77
N ALA A 289 -7.56 0.97 7.12
CA ALA A 289 -8.92 0.81 7.62
C ALA A 289 -9.24 -0.69 7.71
N GLY A 290 -9.55 -1.16 8.92
CA GLY A 290 -10.07 -2.51 9.11
C GLY A 290 -11.45 -2.63 8.49
N LEU A 291 -11.86 -3.88 8.19
CA LEU A 291 -13.23 -4.15 7.77
C LEU A 291 -14.19 -3.91 8.94
N ASP A 292 -14.94 -2.82 8.91
CA ASP A 292 -16.03 -2.56 9.86
C ASP A 292 -17.35 -3.10 9.30
N LEU A 293 -17.61 -4.37 9.58
CA LEU A 293 -18.87 -5.03 9.21
C LEU A 293 -20.08 -4.35 9.83
N SER A 294 -19.95 -3.76 11.03
CA SER A 294 -21.06 -3.10 11.71
C SER A 294 -21.46 -1.82 10.98
N HIS A 295 -20.48 -1.03 10.54
CA HIS A 295 -20.74 0.14 9.71
C HIS A 295 -21.33 -0.24 8.34
N LEU A 296 -20.81 -1.29 7.69
CA LEU A 296 -21.38 -1.79 6.44
C LEU A 296 -22.85 -2.22 6.60
N LEU A 297 -23.17 -2.96 7.66
CA LEU A 297 -24.54 -3.35 7.97
C LEU A 297 -25.43 -2.12 8.16
N LYS A 298 -25.00 -1.12 8.93
CA LYS A 298 -25.75 0.13 9.10
C LYS A 298 -26.00 0.88 7.78
N VAL A 299 -25.00 0.94 6.89
CA VAL A 299 -25.17 1.57 5.56
C VAL A 299 -26.17 0.79 4.71
N LEU A 300 -26.12 -0.55 4.75
CA LEU A 300 -27.06 -1.40 4.04
C LEU A 300 -28.49 -1.25 4.60
N GLU A 301 -28.65 -1.24 5.92
CA GLU A 301 -29.94 -0.99 6.58
C GLU A 301 -30.50 0.38 6.20
N ALA A 302 -29.69 1.44 6.25
CA ALA A 302 -30.11 2.77 5.83
C ALA A 302 -30.53 2.81 4.35
N ARG A 303 -29.85 2.06 3.48
CA ARG A 303 -30.20 1.91 2.06
C ARG A 303 -31.50 1.14 1.85
N ILE A 304 -31.77 0.13 2.67
CA ILE A 304 -33.02 -0.63 2.66
C ILE A 304 -34.17 0.29 3.08
N LEU A 305 -34.03 0.98 4.22
CA LEU A 305 -35.04 1.93 4.70
C LEU A 305 -35.32 3.03 3.68
N ALA A 306 -34.28 3.62 3.08
CA ALA A 306 -34.45 4.62 2.04
C ALA A 306 -35.19 4.07 0.79
N ALA A 307 -34.99 2.79 0.45
CA ALA A 307 -35.71 2.16 -0.64
C ALA A 307 -37.18 1.85 -0.28
N GLU A 308 -37.44 1.44 0.96
CA GLU A 308 -38.81 1.24 1.48
C GLU A 308 -39.58 2.57 1.51
N ASP A 309 -38.99 3.63 2.07
CA ASP A 309 -39.55 4.98 2.06
C ASP A 309 -39.80 5.50 0.64
N HIS A 310 -38.88 5.22 -0.29
CA HIS A 310 -39.05 5.57 -1.70
C HIS A 310 -40.27 4.87 -2.32
N ILE A 311 -40.44 3.56 -2.09
CA ILE A 311 -41.59 2.80 -2.60
C ILE A 311 -42.90 3.29 -1.96
N TRP A 312 -42.91 3.57 -0.66
CA TRP A 312 -44.08 4.13 0.02
C TRP A 312 -44.44 5.51 -0.55
N SER A 313 -43.45 6.39 -0.74
CA SER A 313 -43.67 7.72 -1.33
C SER A 313 -44.22 7.65 -2.74
N LEU A 314 -43.74 6.71 -3.57
CA LEU A 314 -44.29 6.47 -4.92
C LEU A 314 -45.76 6.02 -4.90
N ARG A 315 -46.17 5.29 -3.86
CA ARG A 315 -47.55 4.79 -3.73
C ARG A 315 -48.50 5.84 -3.16
N GLU A 316 -48.03 6.61 -2.18
CA GLU A 316 -48.89 7.45 -1.33
C GLU A 316 -48.88 8.93 -1.72
N ASP A 317 -47.84 9.42 -2.40
CA ASP A 317 -47.72 10.81 -2.84
C ASP A 317 -47.77 10.92 -4.37
N PRO A 318 -48.92 11.33 -4.96
CA PRO A 318 -49.06 11.54 -6.40
C PRO A 318 -48.13 12.61 -6.97
N ALA A 319 -47.74 13.61 -6.19
CA ALA A 319 -46.81 14.65 -6.61
C ALA A 319 -45.39 14.09 -6.72
N TYR A 320 -44.93 13.35 -5.71
CA TYR A 320 -43.66 12.63 -5.75
C TYR A 320 -43.61 11.62 -6.89
N PHE A 321 -44.68 10.83 -7.09
CA PHE A 321 -44.80 9.92 -8.23
C PHE A 321 -44.68 10.66 -9.57
N SER A 322 -45.44 11.74 -9.75
CA SER A 322 -45.35 12.53 -10.99
C SER A 322 -43.98 13.15 -11.21
N GLU A 323 -43.26 13.54 -10.16
CA GLU A 323 -41.92 14.11 -10.24
C GLU A 323 -40.88 13.07 -10.66
N GLN A 324 -40.88 11.89 -10.04
CA GLN A 324 -39.94 10.82 -10.37
C GLN A 324 -40.12 10.27 -11.80
N PHE A 325 -41.33 10.34 -12.36
CA PHE A 325 -41.66 9.83 -13.69
C PHE A 325 -41.83 10.92 -14.77
N ARG A 326 -41.45 12.18 -14.48
CA ARG A 326 -41.57 13.31 -15.42
C ARG A 326 -40.49 13.39 -16.50
N GLU A 327 -39.45 12.56 -16.42
CA GLU A 327 -38.31 12.55 -17.35
C GLU A 327 -38.22 11.28 -18.22
N ILE A 328 -39.32 10.53 -18.40
CA ILE A 328 -39.39 9.40 -19.37
C ILE A 328 -40.10 9.83 -20.65
#